data_AF-A0A261S046-F1
#
_entry.id   AF-A0A261S046-F1
#
_cell.length_a   1.000
_cell.length_b   1.000
_cell.length_c   1.000
_cell.angle_alpha   90.00
_cell.angle_beta   90.00
_cell.angle_gamma   90.00
#
_symmetry.space_group_name_H-M   'P 1'
#
loop_
_entity.id
_entity.type
_entity.pdbx_description
1 polymer ?
#
loop_
_entity_poly.entity_id
_entity_poly.type
_entity_poly.pdbx_seq_one_letter_code
_entity_poly.pdbx_strand_id
1 'polypeptide(L)'
;MSSDFRLAFDGHYYRGTPRRAPDGTYVGGDGAITRAPDGTYVAGTPQRTPDGRYIGGEAPVRWAPDGSFVSGDVRMAPDGTLG
;
A
#
# COMPACT_ATOMS: atom_id res chain seq x y z
N MET A 1 -18.46 7.00 7.80
CA MET A 1 -17.81 6.16 6.78
C MET A 1 -16.32 6.42 6.88
N SER A 2 -15.51 5.38 7.14
CA SER A 2 -14.08 5.61 7.38
C SER A 2 -13.45 6.23 6.13
N SER A 3 -12.93 7.45 6.27
CA SER A 3 -12.24 8.24 5.23
C SER A 3 -10.86 7.67 4.86
N ASP A 4 -10.57 6.46 5.32
CA ASP A 4 -9.26 5.83 5.24
C ASP A 4 -8.95 5.26 3.85
N PHE A 5 -9.94 4.83 3.06
CA PHE A 5 -9.71 4.26 1.74
C PHE A 5 -10.35 5.08 0.63
N ARG A 6 -9.68 5.16 -0.52
CA ARG A 6 -10.18 5.82 -1.73
C ARG A 6 -9.93 4.98 -2.96
N LEU A 7 -10.92 4.95 -3.84
CA LEU A 7 -10.85 4.28 -5.13
C LEU A 7 -9.99 5.10 -6.10
N ALA A 8 -8.97 4.47 -6.67
CA ALA A 8 -8.17 5.05 -7.73
C ALA A 8 -8.77 4.76 -9.12
N PHE A 9 -8.18 5.35 -10.15
CA PHE A 9 -8.68 5.22 -11.53
C PHE A 9 -8.45 3.83 -12.12
N ASP A 10 -7.53 3.06 -11.56
CA ASP A 10 -7.28 1.65 -11.91
C ASP A 10 -8.30 0.69 -11.29
N GLY A 11 -9.25 1.18 -10.49
CA GLY A 11 -10.29 0.38 -9.85
C GLY A 11 -9.89 -0.23 -8.52
N HIS A 12 -8.70 0.08 -7.98
CA HIS A 12 -8.25 -0.43 -6.69
C HIS A 12 -8.47 0.59 -5.55
N TYR A 13 -8.76 0.09 -4.35
CA TYR A 13 -8.80 0.91 -3.14
C TYR A 13 -7.41 1.05 -2.53
N TYR A 14 -7.06 2.29 -2.20
CA TYR A 14 -5.82 2.62 -1.53
C TYR A 14 -6.09 3.32 -0.21
N ARG A 15 -5.27 3.04 0.80
CA ARG A 15 -5.32 3.78 2.06
C ARG A 15 -4.84 5.22 1.82
N GLY A 16 -5.65 6.21 2.16
CA GLY A 16 -5.40 7.64 1.91
C GLY A 16 -5.70 8.09 0.48
N THR A 17 -5.10 9.20 0.06
CA THR A 17 -5.22 9.69 -1.33
C THR A 17 -4.31 8.86 -2.24
N PRO A 18 -4.83 8.19 -3.28
CA PRO A 18 -4.00 7.48 -4.24
C PRO A 18 -3.13 8.48 -5.00
N ARG A 19 -1.86 8.15 -5.19
CA ARG A 19 -0.89 8.99 -5.91
C ARG A 19 -0.26 8.18 -7.03
N ARG A 20 -0.18 8.78 -8.22
CA ARG A 20 0.32 8.10 -9.41
C ARG A 20 1.85 8.09 -9.43
N ALA A 21 2.43 6.91 -9.55
CA ALA A 21 3.86 6.69 -9.71
C ALA A 21 4.32 6.94 -11.16
N PRO A 22 5.63 7.08 -11.42
CA PRO A 22 6.17 7.34 -12.76
C PRO A 22 5.84 6.26 -13.80
N ASP A 23 5.70 5.00 -13.40
CA ASP A 23 5.32 3.89 -14.27
C ASP A 23 3.81 3.83 -14.56
N GLY A 24 3.03 4.74 -13.96
CA GLY A 24 1.59 4.84 -14.12
C GLY A 24 0.76 4.06 -13.10
N THR A 25 1.39 3.27 -12.21
CA THR A 25 0.72 2.61 -11.08
C THR A 25 0.30 3.61 -10.01
N TYR A 26 -0.56 3.20 -9.08
CA TYR A 26 -0.96 4.01 -7.93
C TYR A 26 -0.39 3.45 -6.63
N VAL A 27 -0.02 4.36 -5.74
CA VAL A 27 0.40 4.05 -4.36
C VAL A 27 -0.48 4.77 -3.36
N GLY A 28 -0.80 4.08 -2.26
CA GLY A 28 -1.52 4.61 -1.10
C GLY A 28 -0.57 4.83 0.08
N GLY A 29 -1.02 5.56 1.09
CA GLY A 29 -0.27 5.88 2.29
C GLY A 29 0.47 7.22 2.22
N ASP A 30 1.08 7.58 3.34
CA ASP A 30 1.84 8.83 3.50
C ASP A 30 3.31 8.66 3.08
N GLY A 31 4.04 9.78 3.00
CA GLY A 31 5.47 9.79 2.61
C GLY A 31 5.71 9.89 1.09
N ALA A 32 6.98 10.04 0.70
CA ALA A 32 7.36 10.18 -0.71
C ALA A 32 7.07 8.91 -1.53
N ILE A 33 6.84 9.04 -2.84
CA ILE A 33 6.81 7.87 -3.73
C ILE A 33 8.26 7.41 -3.94
N THR A 34 8.58 6.20 -3.49
CA THR A 34 9.92 5.64 -3.52
C THR A 34 9.95 4.41 -4.42
N ARG A 35 10.99 4.30 -5.25
CA ARG A 35 11.22 3.11 -6.06
C ARG A 35 11.92 2.04 -5.23
N ALA A 36 11.31 0.88 -5.11
CA ALA A 36 11.87 -0.27 -4.41
C ALA A 36 12.96 -0.98 -5.26
N PRO A 37 13.81 -1.82 -4.65
CA PRO A 37 14.87 -2.56 -5.34
C PRO A 37 14.39 -3.48 -6.47
N ASP A 38 13.18 -4.05 -6.37
CA ASP A 38 12.57 -4.87 -7.42
C ASP A 38 11.99 -4.04 -8.59
N GLY A 39 12.04 -2.71 -8.48
CA GLY A 39 11.58 -1.76 -9.48
C GLY A 39 10.15 -1.27 -9.29
N THR A 40 9.39 -1.82 -8.32
CA THR A 40 8.05 -1.34 -7.96
C THR A 40 8.09 0.01 -7.24
N TYR A 41 6.94 0.68 -7.12
CA TYR A 41 6.82 1.94 -6.36
C TYR A 41 5.96 1.75 -5.12
N VAL A 42 6.38 2.38 -4.03
CA VAL A 42 5.69 2.37 -2.74
C VAL A 42 5.64 3.76 -2.13
N ALA A 43 4.77 3.99 -1.14
CA ALA A 43 4.74 5.22 -0.36
C ALA A 43 5.62 5.10 0.90
N GLY A 44 6.55 6.04 1.10
CA GLY A 44 7.48 6.03 2.22
C GLY A 44 8.66 5.09 2.01
N THR A 45 9.15 4.49 3.09
CA THR A 45 10.33 3.61 3.07
C THR A 45 9.93 2.22 2.54
N PRO A 46 10.62 1.68 1.51
CA PRO A 46 10.38 0.32 1.05
C PRO A 46 10.78 -0.71 2.11
N GLN A 47 9.85 -1.59 2.47
CA GLN A 47 10.05 -2.71 3.37
C GLN A 47 9.79 -4.01 2.63
N ARG A 48 10.73 -4.95 2.71
CA ARG A 48 10.59 -6.26 2.06
C ARG A 48 9.73 -7.17 2.94
N THR A 49 8.65 -7.70 2.38
CA THR A 49 7.75 -8.64 3.03
C THR A 49 8.28 -10.07 2.94
N PRO A 50 7.84 -11.01 3.82
CA PRO A 50 8.29 -12.40 3.81
C PRO A 50 8.04 -13.16 2.49
N ASP A 51 7.02 -12.78 1.73
CA ASP A 51 6.73 -13.32 0.39
C ASP A 51 7.61 -12.70 -0.72
N GLY A 52 8.52 -11.79 -0.36
CA GLY A 52 9.52 -11.20 -1.23
C GLY A 52 9.11 -9.89 -1.92
N ARG A 53 7.87 -9.43 -1.75
CA ARG A 53 7.38 -8.14 -2.29
C ARG A 53 7.90 -6.95 -1.48
N TYR A 54 7.69 -5.74 -1.99
CA TYR A 54 7.94 -4.50 -1.24
C TYR A 54 6.63 -3.78 -0.94
N ILE A 55 6.47 -3.36 0.31
CA ILE A 55 5.40 -2.47 0.75
C ILE A 55 6.01 -1.17 1.30
N GLY A 56 5.19 -0.13 1.36
CA GLY A 56 5.61 1.18 1.82
C GLY A 56 5.13 1.48 3.23
N GLY A 57 6.00 2.10 4.03
CA GLY A 57 5.62 2.67 5.32
C GLY A 57 6.78 2.76 6.30
N GLU A 58 6.53 3.41 7.43
CA GLU A 58 7.49 3.49 8.55
C GLU A 58 7.12 2.52 9.66
N ALA A 59 5.89 2.00 9.65
CA ALA A 59 5.42 1.02 10.62
C ALA A 59 5.97 -0.38 10.30
N PRO A 60 5.99 -1.30 11.28
CA PRO A 60 6.38 -2.69 11.02
C PRO A 60 5.44 -3.37 10.01
N VAL A 61 6.02 -4.23 9.17
CA VAL A 61 5.27 -5.15 8.33
C VAL A 61 4.47 -6.11 9.21
N ARG A 62 3.18 -6.27 8.91
CA ARG A 62 2.27 -7.20 9.60
C ARG A 62 1.63 -8.16 8.62
N TRP A 63 1.39 -9.38 9.09
CA TRP A 63 0.59 -10.37 8.38
C TRP A 63 -0.89 -10.07 8.60
N ALA A 64 -1.66 -10.07 7.51
CA ALA A 64 -3.09 -9.82 7.52
C ALA A 64 -3.88 -11.15 7.39
N PRO A 65 -5.12 -11.23 7.88
CA PRO A 65 -5.89 -12.49 7.89
C PRO A 65 -6.15 -13.13 6.52
N ASP A 66 -6.09 -12.35 5.44
CA ASP A 66 -6.24 -12.83 4.06
C ASP A 66 -4.93 -13.38 3.47
N GLY A 67 -3.84 -13.40 4.24
CA GLY A 67 -2.51 -13.84 3.82
C GLY A 67 -1.62 -12.75 3.24
N SER A 68 -2.13 -11.53 3.06
CA SER A 68 -1.35 -10.38 2.59
C SER A 68 -0.48 -9.77 3.69
N PHE A 69 0.37 -8.80 3.31
CA PHE A 69 1.20 -8.05 4.22
C PHE A 69 0.92 -6.55 4.11
N VAL A 70 0.76 -5.88 5.25
CA VAL A 70 0.51 -4.44 5.34
C VAL A 70 1.53 -3.76 6.24
N SER A 71 1.72 -2.45 6.10
CA SER A 71 2.53 -1.65 7.02
C SER A 71 1.60 -0.90 7.97
N GLY A 72 1.71 -1.18 9.28
CA GLY A 72 0.83 -0.59 10.29
C GLY A 72 -0.42 -1.41 10.58
N ASP A 73 -1.50 -0.76 10.98
CA ASP A 73 -2.75 -1.43 11.38
C ASP A 73 -3.50 -1.99 10.17
N VAL A 74 -3.86 -3.27 10.23
CA VAL A 74 -4.67 -3.94 9.20
C VAL A 74 -6.08 -3.33 9.19
N ARG A 75 -6.50 -2.77 8.05
CA ARG A 75 -7.87 -2.30 7.82
C ARG A 75 -8.44 -2.86 6.53
N MET A 76 -9.75 -3.03 6.50
CA MET A 76 -10.47 -3.56 5.35
C MET A 76 -11.08 -2.44 4.52
N ALA A 77 -10.82 -2.45 3.22
CA ALA A 77 -11.42 -1.59 2.23
C ALA A 77 -12.84 -2.07 1.84
N PRO A 78 -13.66 -1.24 1.16
CA PRO A 78 -15.02 -1.61 0.78
C PRO A 78 -15.14 -2.85 -0.12
N ASP A 79 -14.11 -3.16 -0.90
CA ASP A 79 -14.05 -4.35 -1.77
C ASP A 79 -13.51 -5.61 -1.05
N GLY A 80 -13.20 -5.49 0.25
CA GLY A 80 -12.65 -6.58 1.07
C GLY A 80 -11.12 -6.66 1.07
N THR A 81 -10.41 -5.83 0.29
CA THR A 81 -8.94 -5.80 0.30
C THR A 81 -8.41 -5.22 1.61
N LEU A 82 -7.22 -5.67 2.04
CA LEU A 82 -6.58 -5.21 3.28
C LEU A 82 -5.44 -4.22 3.02
N GLY A 83 -5.30 -3.20 3.88
CA GLY A 83 -4.26 -2.18 3.80
C GLY A 83 -4.05 -1.40 5.09
#